data_AF-A0A964TL01-F1
#
_entry.id   AF-A0A964TL01-F1
#
_cell.length_a   1.000
_cell.length_b   1.000
_cell.length_c   1.000
_cell.angle_alpha   90.00
_cell.angle_beta   90.00
_cell.angle_gamma   90.00
#
_symmetry.space_group_name_H-M   'P 1'
#
loop_
_entity.id
_entity.type
_entity.pdbx_description
1 polymer ?
#
loop_
_entity_poly.entity_id
_entity_poly.type
_entity_poly.pdbx_seq_one_letter_code
_entity_poly.pdbx_strand_id
1 'polypeptide(L)' 'MKRPNPLPPDRMTPAERRAELCGLLSLGLVRLRMRGGGEVSDETGEPCLGSGPIDLAGAA' A
#
# COMPACT_ATOMS: atom_id res chain seq x y z
N MET A 1 12.52 10.18 17.29
CA MET A 1 13.83 10.00 16.61
C MET A 1 14.04 11.17 15.66
N LYS A 2 15.14 11.93 15.79
CA LYS A 2 15.54 12.95 14.81
C LYS A 2 15.87 12.22 13.52
N ARG A 3 15.06 12.38 12.47
CA ARG A 3 15.50 11.96 11.13
C ARG A 3 16.68 12.86 10.76
N PRO A 4 17.86 12.29 10.42
CA PRO A 4 18.92 13.08 9.82
C PRO A 4 18.34 13.83 8.62
N ASN A 5 18.73 15.09 8.43
CA ASN A 5 18.38 15.83 7.22
C ASN A 5 18.76 14.95 6.01
N PRO A 6 17.84 14.66 5.06
CA PRO A 6 18.11 13.73 3.98
C PRO A 6 19.39 14.11 3.27
N LEU A 7 20.36 13.19 3.27
CA LEU A 7 21.58 13.36 2.52
C LEU A 7 21.19 13.49 1.03
N PRO A 8 21.87 14.36 0.26
CA PRO A 8 21.67 14.41 -1.18
C PRO A 8 21.79 12.98 -1.75
N PRO A 9 20.91 12.54 -2.68
CA PRO A 9 20.95 11.18 -3.22
C PRO A 9 22.31 10.80 -3.79
N ASP A 10 23.05 11.77 -4.31
CA ASP A 10 24.40 11.63 -4.87
C ASP A 10 25.47 11.26 -3.83
N ARG A 11 25.15 11.42 -2.55
CA ARG A 11 26.01 11.05 -1.41
C ARG A 11 25.58 9.76 -0.72
N MET A 12 24.58 9.07 -1.25
CA MET A 12 24.11 7.78 -0.71
C MET A 12 24.75 6.62 -1.46
N THR A 13 25.10 5.57 -0.71
CA THR A 13 25.35 4.27 -1.32
C THR A 13 24.08 3.72 -1.99
N PRO A 14 24.21 2.82 -2.98
CA PRO A 14 23.03 2.19 -3.57
C PRO A 14 22.12 1.48 -2.54
N ALA A 15 22.70 0.96 -1.46
CA ALA A 15 21.94 0.29 -0.39
C ALA A 15 21.10 1.29 0.42
N GLU A 16 21.69 2.42 0.83
CA GLU A 16 20.98 3.47 1.58
C GLU A 16 19.85 4.08 0.77
N ARG A 17 20.09 4.33 -0.53
CA ARG A 17 19.04 4.84 -1.43
C ARG A 17 17.86 3.88 -1.54
N ARG A 18 18.11 2.57 -1.66
CA ARG A 18 17.04 1.56 -1.65
C ARG A 18 16.31 1.52 -0.32
N ALA A 19 17.02 1.59 0.80
CA ALA A 19 16.41 1.61 2.13
C ALA A 19 15.48 2.82 2.32
N GLU A 20 15.91 4.01 1.90
CA GLU A 20 15.11 5.23 1.96
C GLU A 20 13.87 5.13 1.05
N LEU A 21 14.03 4.65 -0.19
CA LEU A 21 12.93 4.44 -1.11
C LEU A 21 11.91 3.43 -0.55
N CYS A 22 12.36 2.29 -0.04
CA CYS A 22 11.49 1.31 0.60
C CYS A 22 10.75 1.93 1.80
N GLY A 23 11.42 2.74 2.62
CA GLY A 23 10.80 3.44 3.74
C GLY A 23 9.70 4.41 3.31
N LEU A 24 9.94 5.18 2.25
CA LEU A 24 8.94 6.11 1.69
C LEU A 24 7.74 5.38 1.09
N LEU A 25 7.99 4.31 0.33
CA LEU A 25 6.93 3.50 -0.29
C LEU A 25 6.08 2.79 0.76
N SER A 26 6.69 2.15 1.75
CA SER A 26 5.98 1.50 2.87
C SER A 26 5.10 2.50 3.62
N LEU A 27 5.63 3.70 3.90
CA LEU A 27 4.86 4.75 4.56
C LEU A 27 3.69 5.24 3.69
N GLY A 28 3.90 5.37 2.38
CA GLY A 28 2.86 5.69 1.41
C GLY A 28 1.76 4.63 1.37
N LEU A 29 2.12 3.35 1.35
CA LEU A 29 1.18 2.23 1.38
C LEU A 29 0.35 2.19 2.66
N VAL A 30 0.97 2.39 3.83
CA VAL A 30 0.25 2.48 5.11
C VAL A 30 -0.76 3.63 5.06
N ARG A 31 -0.35 4.82 4.62
CA ARG A 31 -1.26 5.98 4.51
C ARG A 31 -2.39 5.74 3.52
N LEU A 32 -2.12 5.07 2.39
CA LEU A 32 -3.12 4.74 1.39
C LEU A 32 -4.14 3.74 1.94
N ARG A 33 -3.67 2.68 2.60
CA ARG A 33 -4.52 1.68 3.28
C ARG A 33 -5.41 2.34 4.33
N MET A 34 -4.86 3.23 5.14
CA MET A 34 -5.62 3.98 6.15
C MET A 34 -6.62 4.96 5.53
N ARG A 35 -6.35 5.50 4.35
CA ARG A 35 -7.28 6.40 3.63
C ARG A 35 -8.40 5.65 2.91
N GLY A 36 -8.15 4.43 2.45
CA GLY A 36 -9.15 3.55 1.83
C GLY A 36 -9.95 2.70 2.82
N GLY A 37 -9.50 2.62 4.08
CA GLY A 37 -10.01 1.71 5.10
C GLY A 37 -10.73 2.40 6.25
N GLY A 38 -11.99 2.83 6.00
CA GLY A 38 -13.03 2.67 7.02
C GLY A 38 -13.26 1.20 7.39
N GLU A 39 -12.77 0.26 6.56
CA GLU A 39 -12.85 -1.18 6.81
C GLU A 39 -11.46 -1.78 6.55
N VAL A 40 -10.66 -1.93 7.58
CA VAL A 40 -9.51 -2.84 7.53
C VAL A 40 -10.10 -4.23 7.59
N SER A 41 -10.36 -4.84 6.43
CA SER A 41 -10.56 -6.28 6.35
C SER A 41 -9.20 -6.91 6.64
N ASP A 42 -8.96 -7.09 7.93
CA ASP A 42 -8.04 -8.06 8.47
C ASP A 42 -8.49 -9.42 7.97
N GLU A 43 -7.98 -9.86 6.83
CA GLU A 43 -7.80 -11.28 6.65
C GLU A 43 -6.65 -11.54 5.69
N THR A 44 -5.67 -12.26 6.22
CA THR A 44 -4.80 -13.11 5.44
C THR A 44 -5.70 -14.04 4.61
N GLY A 45 -5.93 -13.70 3.36
CA GLY A 45 -6.79 -14.50 2.48
C GLY A 45 -6.50 -14.15 1.04
N GLU A 46 -5.92 -15.11 0.33
CA GLU A 46 -5.80 -15.11 -1.12
C GLU A 46 -7.11 -14.58 -1.77
N PRO A 47 -7.05 -13.69 -2.78
CA PRO A 47 -8.27 -13.25 -3.44
C PRO A 47 -8.87 -14.42 -4.24
N CYS A 48 -9.84 -15.12 -3.64
CA CYS A 48 -10.66 -16.09 -4.35
C CYS A 48 -11.44 -15.36 -5.46
N LEU A 49 -11.08 -15.65 -6.71
CA LEU A 49 -11.82 -15.27 -7.91
C LEU A 49 -13.16 -16.03 -7.94
N GLY A 50 -14.13 -15.58 -7.15
CA GLY A 50 -15.51 -16.04 -7.19
C GLY A 50 -16.33 -15.10 -8.07
N SER A 51 -16.60 -15.50 -9.31
CA SER A 51 -17.60 -14.90 -10.19
C SER A 51 -18.96 -14.84 -9.47
N GLY A 52 -19.35 -13.66 -8.99
CA GLY A 52 -20.69 -13.42 -8.44
C GLY A 52 -21.76 -13.56 -9.52
N PRO A 53 -22.98 -14.03 -9.19
CA PRO A 53 -24.03 -14.21 -10.18
C PRO A 53 -24.53 -12.85 -10.63
N ILE A 54 -24.58 -12.64 -11.94
CA ILE A 54 -25.30 -11.53 -12.56
C ILE A 54 -26.77 -11.95 -12.57
N ASP A 55 -27.56 -11.52 -11.58
CA ASP A 55 -29.02 -11.66 -11.66
C ASP A 55 -29.68 -10.34 -12.08
N LEU A 56 -30.11 -10.34 -13.34
CA LEU A 56 -30.82 -9.29 -14.04
C LEU A 56 -32.30 -9.24 -13.58
N ALA A 57 -32.56 -8.77 -12.35
CA ALA A 57 -33.93 -8.60 -11.86
C ALA A 57 -34.49 -7.21 -12.24
N GLY A 58 -34.88 -7.08 -13.51
CA GLY A 58 -35.55 -5.91 -14.06
C GLY A 58 -36.36 -6.24 -15.30
N ALA A 59 -37.46 -6.98 -15.13
CA ALA A 59 -38.53 -7.07 -16.12
C ALA A 59 -39.81 -7.67 -15.50
N ALA A 60 -40.80 -6.81 -15.23
CA ALA A 60 -42.25 -6.97 -15.45
C ALA A 60 -43.03 -6.04 -14.50
#